data_AF-A0A135W9K0-F1
#
_entry.id   AF-A0A135W9K0-F1
#
_cell.length_a   1.000
_cell.length_b   1.000
_cell.length_c   1.000
_cell.angle_alpha   90.00
_cell.angle_beta   90.00
_cell.angle_gamma   90.00
#
_symmetry.space_group_name_H-M   'P 1'
#
loop_
_entity.id
_entity.type
_entity.pdbx_description
1 polymer ?
#
loop_
_entity_poly.entity_id
_entity_poly.type
_entity_poly.pdbx_seq_one_letter_code
_entity_poly.pdbx_strand_id
1 'polypeptide(L)'
;MEIRKDFIEVEAELHKALLLAEKLTELEKDWAYNKNHEDMRLIYGYAVEHYINIDRLYSLGRSMARGLGFDLYNVNNAAEYGTLYSWVQHMEENWAGRRKEYEDLKSNALEAQEKTQHFNCVVQMVISLDEQLKILDSVKILLAILKTKKLYLLEESIINNTFVKKEIILQPSILEEYDVFISHASEDKNGFVKDFCNELKLENIKFWYDEYEIGWGESVLRKINQGLEKSKFAIVVLSKSFINKKWTNAELEAVLNIETNTGDVRVLPLMLGDSNDIKEILSHYPLLSTKRYLKVSDGNDLIIQNLKKVLSK
;
A
#
# COMPACT_ATOMS: atom_id res chain seq x y z
N MET A 1 -27.75 11.75 16.41
CA MET A 1 -26.40 11.54 16.96
C MET A 1 -25.59 12.79 16.66
N GLU A 2 -24.85 13.35 17.63
CA GLU A 2 -24.02 14.52 17.38
C GLU A 2 -22.84 14.13 16.47
N ILE A 3 -22.57 14.90 15.42
CA ILE A 3 -21.42 14.67 14.54
C ILE A 3 -20.15 15.09 15.27
N ARG A 4 -19.05 14.36 15.06
CA ARG A 4 -17.76 14.70 15.65
C ARG A 4 -17.34 16.12 15.26
N LYS A 5 -16.69 16.83 16.18
CA LYS A 5 -16.30 18.24 16.00
C LYS A 5 -15.34 18.47 14.84
N ASP A 6 -14.49 17.50 14.54
CA ASP A 6 -13.56 17.54 13.41
C ASP A 6 -14.27 17.35 12.04
N PHE A 7 -15.50 16.87 12.03
CA PHE A 7 -16.32 16.70 10.83
C PHE A 7 -17.39 17.79 10.65
N ILE A 8 -17.30 18.89 11.40
CA ILE A 8 -18.30 19.97 11.38
C ILE A 8 -18.50 20.56 9.97
N GLU A 9 -17.43 20.62 9.15
CA GLU A 9 -17.48 21.14 7.77
C GLU A 9 -18.32 20.27 6.82
N VAL A 10 -18.59 19.01 7.19
CA VAL A 10 -19.35 18.02 6.42
C VAL A 10 -20.53 17.45 7.21
N GLU A 11 -20.95 18.14 8.27
CA GLU A 11 -21.99 17.69 9.19
C GLU A 11 -23.30 17.33 8.48
N ALA A 12 -23.73 18.14 7.51
CA ALA A 12 -24.96 17.91 6.76
C ALA A 12 -24.90 16.62 5.92
N GLU A 13 -23.75 16.33 5.31
CA GLU A 13 -23.52 15.09 4.56
C GLU A 13 -23.50 13.87 5.49
N LEU A 14 -22.87 13.98 6.66
CA LEU A 14 -22.84 12.87 7.62
C LEU A 14 -24.20 12.61 8.25
N HIS A 15 -25.02 13.64 8.48
CA HIS A 15 -26.42 13.44 8.86
C HIS A 15 -27.20 12.66 7.79
N LYS A 16 -26.94 12.89 6.50
CA LYS A 16 -27.54 12.07 5.42
C LYS A 16 -27.07 10.62 5.52
N ALA A 17 -25.80 10.35 5.81
CA ALA A 17 -25.31 8.99 6.03
C ALA A 17 -26.09 8.28 7.16
N LEU A 18 -26.33 8.96 8.27
CA LEU A 18 -27.09 8.42 9.41
C LEU A 18 -28.55 8.13 9.04
N LEU A 19 -29.22 9.01 8.28
CA LEU A 19 -30.58 8.78 7.80
C LEU A 19 -30.66 7.57 6.86
N LEU A 20 -29.64 7.37 6.01
CA LEU A 20 -29.55 6.19 5.15
C LEU A 20 -29.31 4.90 5.98
N ALA A 21 -28.52 4.98 7.05
CA ALA A 21 -28.30 3.87 7.99
C ALA A 21 -29.58 3.45 8.71
N GLU A 22 -30.35 4.42 9.21
CA GLU A 22 -31.66 4.19 9.82
C GLU A 22 -32.59 3.48 8.83
N LYS A 23 -32.60 3.95 7.57
CA LYS A 23 -33.43 3.33 6.54
C LYS A 23 -33.04 1.88 6.24
N LEU A 24 -31.75 1.55 6.23
CA LEU A 24 -31.28 0.17 6.06
C LEU A 24 -31.65 -0.72 7.26
N THR A 25 -31.60 -0.16 8.47
CA THR A 25 -32.01 -0.87 9.69
C THR A 25 -33.49 -1.26 9.63
N GLU A 26 -34.35 -0.39 9.10
CA GLU A 26 -35.76 -0.71 8.87
C GLU A 26 -35.97 -1.90 7.91
N LEU A 27 -35.08 -2.07 6.94
CA LEU A 27 -35.14 -3.15 5.94
C LEU A 27 -34.60 -4.49 6.48
N GLU A 28 -33.82 -4.50 7.57
CA GLU A 28 -33.27 -5.75 8.13
C GLU A 28 -34.38 -6.75 8.50
N LYS A 29 -35.50 -6.26 9.03
CA LYS A 29 -36.66 -7.09 9.43
C LYS A 29 -37.27 -7.85 8.25
N ASP A 30 -37.03 -7.38 7.03
CA ASP A 30 -37.56 -7.99 5.82
C ASP A 30 -36.72 -9.18 5.38
N TRP A 31 -35.50 -9.36 5.90
CA TRP A 31 -34.64 -10.50 5.61
C TRP A 31 -34.87 -11.69 6.54
N ALA A 32 -36.11 -11.97 6.94
CA ALA A 32 -36.44 -13.15 7.74
C ALA A 32 -36.87 -14.31 6.82
N TYR A 33 -36.17 -15.44 6.88
CA TYR A 33 -36.48 -16.62 6.03
C TYR A 33 -37.94 -17.09 6.17
N ASN A 34 -38.53 -16.95 7.36
CA ASN A 34 -39.89 -17.41 7.66
C ASN A 34 -40.94 -16.30 7.56
N LYS A 35 -40.63 -15.15 6.97
CA LYS A 35 -41.54 -13.99 6.94
C LYS A 35 -42.91 -14.30 6.33
N ASN A 36 -42.95 -15.24 5.39
CA ASN A 36 -44.19 -15.68 4.72
C ASN A 36 -44.72 -17.04 5.24
N HIS A 37 -44.21 -17.53 6.38
CA HIS A 37 -44.55 -18.85 6.93
C HIS A 37 -44.27 -20.03 5.97
N GLU A 38 -43.29 -19.89 5.08
CA GLU A 38 -42.89 -20.92 4.12
C GLU A 38 -41.87 -21.89 4.73
N ASP A 39 -41.94 -23.18 4.39
CA ASP A 39 -40.95 -24.17 4.82
C ASP A 39 -39.74 -24.16 3.89
N MET A 40 -38.73 -23.36 4.25
CA MET A 40 -37.52 -23.22 3.47
C MET A 40 -36.65 -24.48 3.40
N ARG A 41 -36.91 -25.51 4.22
CA ARG A 41 -36.16 -26.77 4.13
C ARG A 41 -36.44 -27.51 2.82
N LEU A 42 -37.54 -27.20 2.15
CA LEU A 42 -37.88 -27.73 0.83
C LEU A 42 -36.88 -27.33 -0.24
N ILE A 43 -36.13 -26.24 -0.04
CA ILE A 43 -35.13 -25.77 -1.01
C ILE A 43 -33.98 -26.76 -1.18
N TYR A 44 -33.63 -27.50 -0.12
CA TYR A 44 -32.55 -28.50 -0.15
C TYR A 44 -32.92 -29.78 -0.90
N GLY A 45 -34.17 -29.91 -1.35
CA GLY A 45 -34.60 -30.96 -2.26
C GLY A 45 -34.25 -30.70 -3.73
N TYR A 46 -33.79 -29.49 -4.08
CA TYR A 46 -33.42 -29.10 -5.44
C TYR A 46 -31.91 -29.22 -5.68
N ALA A 47 -31.50 -29.11 -6.95
CA ALA A 47 -30.09 -29.16 -7.34
C ALA A 47 -29.27 -28.08 -6.62
N VAL A 48 -28.02 -28.43 -6.31
CA VAL A 48 -27.13 -27.63 -5.45
C VAL A 48 -26.92 -26.23 -6.02
N GLU A 49 -26.78 -26.11 -7.34
CA GLU A 49 -26.63 -24.82 -8.02
C GLU A 49 -27.81 -23.85 -7.79
N HIS A 50 -29.03 -24.36 -7.59
CA HIS A 50 -30.22 -23.52 -7.47
C HIS A 50 -30.43 -23.04 -6.04
N TYR A 51 -30.37 -23.94 -5.04
CA TYR A 51 -30.58 -23.50 -3.66
C TYR A 51 -29.44 -22.62 -3.15
N ILE A 52 -28.19 -22.83 -3.62
CA ILE A 52 -27.06 -21.95 -3.28
C ILE A 52 -27.34 -20.51 -3.71
N ASN A 53 -27.91 -20.29 -4.89
CA ASN A 53 -28.18 -18.93 -5.37
C ASN A 53 -29.23 -18.21 -4.51
N ILE A 54 -30.23 -18.93 -4.01
CA ILE A 54 -31.24 -18.39 -3.10
C ILE A 54 -30.66 -18.16 -1.68
N ASP A 55 -29.84 -19.07 -1.17
CA ASP A 55 -29.13 -18.89 0.11
C ASP A 55 -28.14 -17.73 0.06
N ARG A 56 -27.48 -17.53 -1.08
CA ARG A 56 -26.63 -16.36 -1.31
C ARG A 56 -27.44 -15.07 -1.33
N LEU A 57 -28.64 -15.07 -1.92
CA LEU A 57 -29.51 -13.89 -1.91
C LEU A 57 -29.83 -13.48 -0.47
N TYR A 58 -30.29 -14.44 0.34
CA TYR A 58 -30.57 -14.21 1.75
C TYR A 58 -29.34 -13.70 2.51
N SER A 59 -28.25 -14.45 2.46
CA SER A 59 -27.08 -14.20 3.30
C SER A 59 -26.39 -12.89 2.94
N LEU A 60 -26.09 -12.67 1.65
CA LEU A 60 -25.38 -11.47 1.20
C LEU A 60 -26.31 -10.25 1.19
N GLY A 61 -27.59 -10.41 0.83
CA GLY A 61 -28.55 -9.32 0.86
C GLY A 61 -28.85 -8.82 2.27
N ARG A 62 -29.00 -9.73 3.24
CA ARG A 62 -29.11 -9.36 4.67
C ARG A 62 -27.81 -8.75 5.20
N SER A 63 -26.67 -9.31 4.81
CA SER A 63 -25.36 -8.77 5.19
C SER A 63 -25.18 -7.34 4.65
N MET A 64 -25.73 -7.02 3.49
CA MET A 64 -25.75 -5.66 2.96
C MET A 64 -26.59 -4.75 3.85
N ALA A 65 -27.84 -5.13 4.20
CA ALA A 65 -28.70 -4.34 5.07
C ALA A 65 -27.99 -3.93 6.38
N ARG A 66 -27.41 -4.93 7.04
CA ARG A 66 -26.79 -4.77 8.34
C ARG A 66 -25.41 -4.13 8.26
N GLY A 67 -24.56 -4.60 7.37
CA GLY A 67 -23.17 -4.15 7.24
C GLY A 67 -23.06 -2.74 6.71
N LEU A 68 -23.76 -2.42 5.62
CA LEU A 68 -23.77 -1.06 5.09
C LEU A 68 -24.40 -0.08 6.08
N GLY A 69 -25.49 -0.48 6.74
CA GLY A 69 -26.11 0.33 7.80
C GLY A 69 -25.16 0.59 8.97
N PHE A 70 -24.44 -0.44 9.41
CA PHE A 70 -23.43 -0.34 10.46
C PHE A 70 -22.31 0.63 10.06
N ASP A 71 -21.75 0.53 8.87
CA ASP A 71 -20.64 1.39 8.44
C ASP A 71 -21.07 2.83 8.20
N LEU A 72 -22.29 3.06 7.71
CA LEU A 72 -22.88 4.39 7.61
C LEU A 72 -23.07 5.04 8.99
N TYR A 73 -23.55 4.26 9.97
CA TYR A 73 -23.75 4.72 11.33
C TYR A 73 -22.42 5.02 12.04
N ASN A 74 -21.42 4.17 11.85
CA ASN A 74 -20.14 4.25 12.54
C ASN A 74 -19.19 5.32 12.01
N VAL A 75 -19.59 6.18 11.06
CA VAL A 75 -18.76 7.31 10.62
C VAL A 75 -18.28 8.20 11.78
N ASN A 76 -19.04 8.27 12.87
CA ASN A 76 -18.66 9.01 14.09
C ASN A 76 -17.74 8.24 15.05
N ASN A 77 -17.44 6.97 14.78
CA ASN A 77 -16.53 6.19 15.61
C ASN A 77 -15.09 6.41 15.17
N ALA A 78 -14.36 7.26 15.89
CA ALA A 78 -12.97 7.60 15.58
C ALA A 78 -11.99 6.42 15.69
N ALA A 79 -12.34 5.36 16.43
CA ALA A 79 -11.51 4.16 16.52
C ALA A 79 -11.61 3.29 15.25
N GLU A 80 -12.77 3.30 14.60
CA GLU A 80 -12.99 2.61 13.31
C GLU A 80 -12.49 3.46 12.15
N TYR A 81 -12.89 4.74 12.15
CA TYR A 81 -12.60 5.68 11.07
C TYR A 81 -11.95 6.94 11.62
N GLY A 82 -10.61 6.96 11.58
CA GLY A 82 -9.83 8.09 12.07
C GLY A 82 -10.07 9.39 11.28
N THR A 83 -10.34 9.27 9.98
CA THR A 83 -10.47 10.40 9.03
C THR A 83 -11.70 10.25 8.12
N LEU A 84 -12.18 11.35 7.55
CA LEU A 84 -13.23 11.31 6.53
C LEU A 84 -12.76 10.54 5.29
N TYR A 85 -11.50 10.74 4.89
CA TYR A 85 -10.86 10.01 3.79
C TYR A 85 -10.93 8.49 3.99
N SER A 86 -10.47 7.98 5.14
CA SER A 86 -10.47 6.54 5.43
C SER A 86 -11.87 5.94 5.40
N TRP A 87 -12.87 6.67 5.90
CA TRP A 87 -14.26 6.21 5.85
C TRP A 87 -14.78 6.16 4.42
N VAL A 88 -14.56 7.21 3.62
CA VAL A 88 -14.99 7.24 2.22
C VAL A 88 -14.34 6.11 1.41
N GLN A 89 -13.04 5.84 1.59
CA GLN A 89 -12.37 4.71 0.92
C GLN A 89 -12.97 3.38 1.33
N HIS A 90 -13.18 3.14 2.63
CA HIS A 90 -13.83 1.93 3.12
C HIS A 90 -15.22 1.72 2.49
N MET A 91 -16.01 2.79 2.39
CA MET A 91 -17.34 2.76 1.78
C MET A 91 -17.30 2.49 0.28
N GLU A 92 -16.31 3.04 -0.44
CA GLU A 92 -16.09 2.77 -1.87
C GLU A 92 -15.71 1.30 -2.12
N GLU A 93 -14.73 0.79 -1.38
CA GLU A 93 -14.18 -0.56 -1.55
C GLU A 93 -15.16 -1.66 -1.13
N ASN A 94 -15.80 -1.51 0.03
CA ASN A 94 -16.60 -2.60 0.62
C ASN A 94 -18.07 -2.58 0.21
N TRP A 95 -18.58 -1.47 -0.34
CA TRP A 95 -20.00 -1.31 -0.64
C TRP A 95 -20.29 -0.71 -2.01
N ALA A 96 -19.95 0.57 -2.24
CA ALA A 96 -20.35 1.28 -3.45
C ALA A 96 -19.77 0.63 -4.72
N GLY A 97 -18.56 0.07 -4.66
CA GLY A 97 -17.95 -0.68 -5.77
C GLY A 97 -18.70 -1.97 -6.14
N ARG A 98 -19.49 -2.53 -5.23
CA ARG A 98 -20.07 -3.89 -5.34
C ARG A 98 -21.49 -3.93 -5.88
N ARG A 99 -22.03 -2.81 -6.37
CA ARG A 99 -23.41 -2.74 -6.90
C ARG A 99 -23.73 -3.83 -7.92
N LYS A 100 -22.81 -4.09 -8.85
CA LYS A 100 -22.99 -5.13 -9.88
C LYS A 100 -23.11 -6.53 -9.27
N GLU A 101 -22.34 -6.84 -8.23
CA GLU A 101 -22.42 -8.13 -7.54
C GLU A 101 -23.82 -8.38 -6.96
N TYR A 102 -24.47 -7.34 -6.42
CA TYR A 102 -25.84 -7.43 -5.92
C TYR A 102 -26.89 -7.54 -7.02
N GLU A 103 -26.66 -6.93 -8.18
CA GLU A 103 -27.53 -7.11 -9.37
C GLU A 103 -27.43 -8.54 -9.93
N ASP A 104 -26.21 -9.08 -9.99
CA ASP A 104 -25.95 -10.46 -10.39
C ASP A 104 -26.59 -11.42 -9.38
N LEU A 105 -26.47 -11.13 -8.07
CA LEU A 105 -27.11 -11.90 -7.01
C LEU A 105 -28.63 -11.99 -7.18
N LYS A 106 -29.27 -10.86 -7.47
CA LYS A 106 -30.71 -10.80 -7.75
C LYS A 106 -31.08 -11.67 -8.96
N SER A 107 -30.35 -11.51 -10.06
CA SER A 107 -30.61 -12.22 -11.31
C SER A 107 -30.47 -13.74 -11.13
N ASN A 108 -29.39 -14.18 -10.46
CA ASN A 108 -29.14 -15.60 -10.18
C ASN A 108 -30.22 -16.23 -9.29
N ALA A 109 -30.74 -15.48 -8.32
CA ALA A 109 -31.80 -15.97 -7.43
C ALA A 109 -33.15 -16.07 -8.14
N LEU A 110 -33.47 -15.15 -9.04
CA LEU A 110 -34.67 -15.22 -9.88
C LEU A 110 -34.59 -16.41 -10.85
N GLU A 111 -33.46 -16.62 -11.52
CA GLU A 111 -33.24 -17.78 -12.39
C GLU A 111 -33.34 -19.09 -11.60
N ALA A 112 -32.72 -19.16 -10.42
CA ALA A 112 -32.83 -20.34 -9.55
C ALA A 112 -34.27 -20.62 -9.15
N GLN A 113 -35.05 -19.57 -8.85
CA GLN A 113 -36.46 -19.73 -8.51
C GLN A 113 -37.31 -20.32 -9.65
N GLU A 114 -36.98 -20.04 -10.92
CA GLU A 114 -37.67 -20.67 -12.06
C GLU A 114 -37.38 -22.18 -12.16
N LYS A 115 -36.29 -22.65 -11.54
CA LYS A 115 -35.88 -24.06 -11.48
C LYS A 115 -36.28 -24.75 -10.18
N THR A 116 -36.80 -23.99 -9.21
CA THR A 116 -37.35 -24.51 -7.96
C THR A 116 -38.86 -24.26 -7.89
N GLN A 117 -39.48 -24.65 -6.77
CA GLN A 117 -40.79 -24.10 -6.42
C GLN A 117 -40.68 -22.58 -6.27
N HIS A 118 -41.75 -21.87 -6.62
CA HIS A 118 -41.82 -20.42 -6.45
C HIS A 118 -42.03 -20.08 -4.97
N PHE A 119 -41.01 -19.53 -4.31
CA PHE A 119 -41.04 -19.16 -2.90
C PHE A 119 -41.30 -17.66 -2.76
N ASN A 120 -42.37 -17.27 -2.06
CA ASN A 120 -42.72 -15.87 -1.87
C ASN A 120 -41.62 -15.10 -1.12
N CYS A 121 -40.87 -15.76 -0.25
CA CYS A 121 -39.74 -15.16 0.46
C CYS A 121 -38.63 -14.72 -0.51
N VAL A 122 -38.41 -15.42 -1.63
CA VAL A 122 -37.41 -15.04 -2.63
C VAL A 122 -37.84 -13.77 -3.35
N VAL A 123 -39.10 -13.69 -3.77
CA VAL A 123 -39.68 -12.47 -4.37
C VAL A 123 -39.55 -11.28 -3.40
N GLN A 124 -39.86 -11.50 -2.12
CA GLN A 124 -39.76 -10.47 -1.11
C GLN A 124 -38.30 -10.04 -0.85
N MET A 125 -37.35 -10.97 -0.77
CA MET A 125 -35.92 -10.66 -0.64
C MET A 125 -35.40 -9.86 -1.85
N VAL A 126 -35.86 -10.18 -3.05
CA VAL A 126 -35.54 -9.42 -4.27
C VAL A 126 -36.05 -7.98 -4.16
N ILE A 127 -37.30 -7.78 -3.74
CA ILE A 127 -37.88 -6.44 -3.53
C ILE A 127 -37.07 -5.66 -2.48
N SER A 128 -36.74 -6.28 -1.35
CA SER A 128 -35.92 -5.66 -0.31
C SER A 128 -34.52 -5.31 -0.83
N LEU A 129 -33.90 -6.16 -1.63
CA LEU A 129 -32.60 -5.86 -2.24
C LEU A 129 -32.69 -4.68 -3.23
N ASP A 130 -33.76 -4.58 -4.02
CA ASP A 130 -33.96 -3.43 -4.91
C ASP A 130 -34.10 -2.11 -4.13
N GLU A 131 -34.73 -2.12 -2.95
CA GLU A 131 -34.76 -0.95 -2.06
C GLU A 131 -33.37 -0.62 -1.50
N GLN A 132 -32.59 -1.64 -1.10
CA GLN A 132 -31.21 -1.44 -0.65
C GLN A 132 -30.31 -0.89 -1.75
N LEU A 133 -30.50 -1.30 -3.01
CA LEU A 133 -29.74 -0.79 -4.14
C LEU A 133 -30.00 0.70 -4.41
N LYS A 134 -31.24 1.17 -4.22
CA LYS A 134 -31.57 2.61 -4.29
C LYS A 134 -30.85 3.40 -3.18
N ILE A 135 -30.76 2.83 -1.98
CA ILE A 135 -30.00 3.42 -0.89
C ILE A 135 -28.51 3.45 -1.24
N LEU A 136 -27.96 2.36 -1.78
CA LEU A 136 -26.57 2.30 -2.23
C LEU A 136 -26.25 3.35 -3.30
N ASP A 137 -27.17 3.60 -4.24
CA ASP A 137 -27.03 4.66 -5.24
C ASP A 137 -27.02 6.05 -4.59
N SER A 138 -27.82 6.26 -3.54
CA SER A 138 -27.76 7.48 -2.73
C SER A 138 -26.43 7.63 -1.98
N VAL A 139 -25.89 6.52 -1.45
CA VAL A 139 -24.57 6.48 -0.81
C VAL A 139 -23.48 6.84 -1.83
N LYS A 140 -23.51 6.31 -3.05
CA LYS A 140 -22.54 6.68 -4.11
C LYS A 140 -22.50 8.17 -4.37
N ILE A 141 -23.67 8.80 -4.49
CA ILE A 141 -23.78 10.24 -4.69
C ILE A 141 -23.22 10.99 -3.48
N LEU A 142 -23.54 10.54 -2.27
CA LEU A 142 -23.02 11.12 -1.03
C LEU A 142 -21.49 11.07 -0.98
N LEU A 143 -20.89 9.92 -1.29
CA LEU A 143 -19.44 9.76 -1.35
C LEU A 143 -18.83 10.68 -2.40
N ALA A 144 -19.42 10.76 -3.60
CA ALA A 144 -18.95 11.68 -4.64
C ALA A 144 -18.97 13.15 -4.18
N ILE A 145 -20.01 13.57 -3.44
CA ILE A 145 -20.07 14.91 -2.83
C ILE A 145 -18.96 15.09 -1.79
N LEU A 146 -18.78 14.13 -0.88
CA LEU A 146 -17.77 14.19 0.18
C LEU A 146 -16.35 14.29 -0.39
N LYS A 147 -16.08 13.64 -1.51
CA LYS A 147 -14.78 13.72 -2.22
C LYS A 147 -14.46 15.13 -2.75
N THR A 148 -15.46 16.00 -2.90
CA THR A 148 -15.24 17.40 -3.28
C THR A 148 -14.96 18.32 -2.09
N LYS A 149 -15.13 17.84 -0.85
CA LYS A 149 -15.01 18.66 0.35
C LYS A 149 -13.55 18.93 0.69
N LYS A 150 -13.30 20.14 1.18
CA LYS A 150 -11.96 20.59 1.58
C LYS A 150 -11.30 19.64 2.59
N LEU A 151 -12.06 19.18 3.58
CA LEU A 151 -11.58 18.23 4.59
C LEU A 151 -11.09 16.92 3.94
N TYR A 152 -11.89 16.31 3.05
CA TYR A 152 -11.51 15.09 2.34
C TYR A 152 -10.23 15.30 1.52
N LEU A 153 -10.18 16.36 0.70
CA LEU A 153 -9.02 16.65 -0.17
C LEU A 153 -7.74 16.91 0.64
N LEU A 154 -7.88 17.54 1.80
CA LEU A 154 -6.75 17.77 2.72
C LEU A 154 -6.23 16.45 3.30
N GLU A 155 -7.13 15.62 3.83
CA GLU A 155 -6.79 14.32 4.40
C GLU A 155 -6.20 13.38 3.34
N GLU A 156 -6.80 13.31 2.15
CA GLU A 156 -6.29 12.56 1.00
C GLU A 156 -4.86 12.97 0.66
N SER A 157 -4.59 14.28 0.54
CA SER A 157 -3.26 14.79 0.26
C SER A 157 -2.26 14.41 1.34
N ILE A 158 -2.62 14.55 2.63
CA ILE A 158 -1.73 14.22 3.74
C ILE A 158 -1.46 12.72 3.78
N ILE A 159 -2.51 11.90 3.68
CA ILE A 159 -2.43 10.44 3.73
C ILE A 159 -1.66 9.94 2.52
N ASN A 160 -2.02 10.31 1.31
CA ASN A 160 -1.27 9.90 0.12
C ASN A 160 0.18 10.37 0.21
N ASN A 161 0.50 11.59 0.63
CA ASN A 161 1.90 12.00 0.78
C ASN A 161 2.65 11.26 1.92
N THR A 162 1.95 10.79 2.95
CA THR A 162 2.54 10.05 4.08
C THR A 162 2.72 8.57 3.74
N PHE A 163 1.72 7.94 3.12
CA PHE A 163 1.73 6.55 2.70
C PHE A 163 2.52 6.35 1.41
N VAL A 164 2.47 7.27 0.43
CA VAL A 164 3.39 7.28 -0.72
C VAL A 164 4.83 7.46 -0.24
N LYS A 165 5.10 8.32 0.77
CA LYS A 165 6.44 8.32 1.39
C LYS A 165 6.78 6.95 1.99
N LYS A 166 5.84 6.29 2.67
CA LYS A 166 6.08 5.00 3.32
C LYS A 166 6.21 3.83 2.33
N GLU A 167 5.43 3.81 1.24
CA GLU A 167 5.49 2.82 0.16
C GLU A 167 6.65 3.07 -0.80
N ILE A 168 7.02 4.33 -1.11
CA ILE A 168 8.28 4.63 -1.81
C ILE A 168 9.48 4.16 -0.98
N ILE A 169 9.41 4.24 0.35
CA ILE A 169 10.44 3.69 1.25
C ILE A 169 10.41 2.14 1.30
N LEU A 170 9.33 1.47 0.86
CA LEU A 170 9.11 0.03 1.06
C LEU A 170 8.84 -0.81 -0.21
N GLN A 171 8.68 -0.21 -1.39
CA GLN A 171 8.54 -0.92 -2.66
C GLN A 171 9.80 -0.72 -3.53
N PRO A 172 10.41 -1.77 -4.09
CA PRO A 172 11.33 -1.61 -5.21
C PRO A 172 10.52 -1.04 -6.39
N SER A 173 10.95 0.08 -6.95
CA SER A 173 10.20 0.77 -8.00
C SER A 173 10.10 -0.08 -9.28
N ILE A 174 8.97 0.05 -9.97
CA ILE A 174 8.57 -0.77 -11.12
C ILE A 174 9.33 -0.41 -12.43
N LEU A 175 10.47 0.26 -12.35
CA LEU A 175 11.48 0.22 -13.41
C LEU A 175 12.84 0.61 -12.83
N GLU A 176 13.65 -0.38 -12.43
CA GLU A 176 15.07 -0.15 -12.11
C GLU A 176 15.77 0.33 -13.39
N GLU A 177 15.92 1.65 -13.51
CA GLU A 177 16.54 2.32 -14.65
C GLU A 177 18.03 1.96 -14.76
N TYR A 178 18.66 1.70 -13.60
CA TYR A 178 20.09 1.39 -13.46
C TYR A 178 20.34 0.07 -12.73
N ASP A 179 21.44 -0.59 -13.06
CA ASP A 179 21.91 -1.77 -12.31
C ASP A 179 22.47 -1.36 -10.95
N VAL A 180 23.20 -0.24 -10.91
CA VAL A 180 23.80 0.31 -9.69
C VAL A 180 23.72 1.83 -9.65
N PHE A 181 23.60 2.41 -8.46
CA PHE A 181 24.05 3.78 -8.23
C PHE A 181 25.30 3.79 -7.37
N ILE A 182 26.12 4.84 -7.53
CA ILE A 182 27.40 4.96 -6.81
C ILE A 182 27.36 6.17 -5.89
N SER A 183 27.25 5.89 -4.58
CA SER A 183 27.35 6.90 -3.53
C SER A 183 28.82 7.08 -3.13
N HIS A 184 29.31 8.31 -3.16
CA HIS A 184 30.69 8.65 -2.84
C HIS A 184 30.81 10.07 -2.31
N ALA A 185 31.91 10.37 -1.64
CA ALA A 185 32.25 11.75 -1.30
C ALA A 185 32.68 12.50 -2.56
N SER A 186 32.28 13.76 -2.72
CA SER A 186 32.63 14.60 -3.88
C SER A 186 34.15 14.63 -4.17
N GLU A 187 34.97 14.54 -3.13
CA GLU A 187 36.44 14.52 -3.20
C GLU A 187 36.97 13.28 -3.95
N ASP A 188 36.24 12.16 -3.90
CA ASP A 188 36.66 10.89 -4.51
C ASP A 188 36.26 10.80 -6.01
N LYS A 189 35.46 11.75 -6.49
CA LYS A 189 34.89 11.76 -7.85
C LYS A 189 35.95 11.72 -8.93
N ASN A 190 36.90 12.65 -8.87
CA ASN A 190 37.89 12.85 -9.93
C ASN A 190 39.03 11.83 -9.92
N GLY A 191 39.08 10.95 -8.92
CA GLY A 191 40.00 9.83 -8.84
C GLY A 191 39.30 8.52 -9.19
N PHE A 192 39.31 7.60 -8.24
CA PHE A 192 38.81 6.23 -8.40
C PHE A 192 37.41 6.14 -9.01
N VAL A 193 36.45 6.98 -8.57
CA VAL A 193 35.05 6.83 -8.96
C VAL A 193 34.86 7.00 -10.46
N LYS A 194 35.51 8.00 -11.06
CA LYS A 194 35.44 8.25 -12.51
C LYS A 194 36.03 7.09 -13.32
N ASP A 195 37.17 6.54 -12.88
CA ASP A 195 37.80 5.40 -13.54
C ASP A 195 36.91 4.15 -13.45
N PHE A 196 36.37 3.88 -12.26
CA PHE A 196 35.44 2.79 -12.04
C PHE A 196 34.17 2.90 -12.92
N CYS A 197 33.63 4.11 -13.06
CA CYS A 197 32.48 4.36 -13.95
C CYS A 197 32.80 4.06 -15.42
N ASN A 198 34.00 4.39 -15.89
CA ASN A 198 34.40 4.07 -17.27
C ASN A 198 34.44 2.55 -17.49
N GLU A 199 34.89 1.78 -16.50
CA GLU A 199 34.93 0.33 -16.60
C GLU A 199 33.54 -0.31 -16.53
N LEU A 200 32.66 0.16 -15.65
CA LEU A 200 31.25 -0.27 -15.64
C LEU A 200 30.59 -0.07 -17.01
N LYS A 201 30.91 1.04 -17.69
CA LYS A 201 30.42 1.34 -19.04
C LYS A 201 30.95 0.36 -20.08
N LEU A 202 32.24 0.00 -20.02
CA LEU A 202 32.83 -1.00 -20.92
C LEU A 202 32.19 -2.38 -20.74
N GLU A 203 31.78 -2.69 -19.52
CA GLU A 203 31.15 -3.95 -19.13
C GLU A 203 29.62 -3.95 -19.28
N ASN A 204 29.06 -2.89 -19.88
CA ASN A 204 27.65 -2.69 -20.16
C ASN A 204 26.74 -2.79 -18.92
N ILE A 205 27.24 -2.38 -17.76
CA ILE A 205 26.48 -2.24 -16.52
C ILE A 205 25.86 -0.84 -16.52
N LYS A 206 24.56 -0.73 -16.33
CA LYS A 206 23.88 0.59 -16.27
C LYS A 206 24.13 1.21 -14.90
N PHE A 207 24.66 2.42 -14.86
CA PHE A 207 24.93 3.09 -13.60
C PHE A 207 24.60 4.58 -13.61
N TRP A 208 24.41 5.11 -12.41
CA TRP A 208 24.15 6.53 -12.15
C TRP A 208 25.00 7.05 -10.99
N TYR A 209 25.65 8.21 -11.13
CA TYR A 209 26.57 8.72 -10.10
C TYR A 209 26.75 10.25 -10.00
N ASP A 210 26.15 11.07 -10.88
CA ASP A 210 26.44 12.52 -10.95
C ASP A 210 25.42 13.42 -10.21
N GLU A 211 24.20 12.94 -9.94
CA GLU A 211 23.17 13.69 -9.19
C GLU A 211 23.21 13.46 -7.66
N TYR A 212 23.98 12.46 -7.19
CA TYR A 212 23.91 11.95 -5.81
C TYR A 212 25.27 11.93 -5.10
N GLU A 213 26.14 12.88 -5.44
CA GLU A 213 27.23 13.24 -4.54
C GLU A 213 26.67 13.59 -3.15
N ILE A 214 27.36 13.16 -2.10
CA ILE A 214 27.02 13.55 -0.73
C ILE A 214 27.73 14.86 -0.40
N GLY A 215 26.98 15.94 -0.57
CA GLY A 215 27.40 17.28 -0.19
C GLY A 215 27.41 17.50 1.32
N TRP A 216 28.03 18.59 1.76
CA TRP A 216 28.02 18.97 3.16
C TRP A 216 26.60 19.28 3.64
N GLY A 217 26.17 18.62 4.73
CA GLY A 217 24.84 18.80 5.33
C GLY A 217 23.72 17.94 4.71
N GLU A 218 24.03 17.09 3.74
CA GLU A 218 23.06 16.14 3.18
C GLU A 218 22.99 14.84 3.97
N SER A 219 21.80 14.23 4.03
CA SER A 219 21.58 12.94 4.70
C SER A 219 22.04 11.77 3.83
N VAL A 220 22.93 10.93 4.35
CA VAL A 220 23.45 9.73 3.67
C VAL A 220 22.32 8.75 3.40
N LEU A 221 21.46 8.53 4.39
CA LEU A 221 20.27 7.67 4.29
C LEU A 221 19.36 8.15 3.15
N ARG A 222 19.08 9.46 3.06
CA ARG A 222 18.22 10.00 2.01
C ARG A 222 18.80 9.78 0.61
N LYS A 223 20.10 10.04 0.42
CA LYS A 223 20.78 9.85 -0.87
C LYS A 223 20.79 8.39 -1.30
N ILE A 224 21.06 7.48 -0.36
CA ILE A 224 21.04 6.05 -0.64
C ILE A 224 19.65 5.58 -1.04
N ASN A 225 18.61 6.00 -0.30
CA ASN A 225 17.23 5.63 -0.63
C ASN A 225 16.83 6.16 -2.01
N GLN A 226 17.14 7.42 -2.34
CA GLN A 226 16.86 7.98 -3.66
C GLN A 226 17.62 7.27 -4.79
N GLY A 227 18.85 6.82 -4.55
CA GLY A 227 19.60 6.01 -5.51
C GLY A 227 18.99 4.63 -5.72
N LEU A 228 18.56 3.98 -4.61
CA LEU A 228 17.88 2.68 -4.61
C LEU A 228 16.47 2.74 -5.22
N GLU A 229 15.83 3.90 -5.25
CA GLU A 229 14.56 4.10 -5.97
C GLU A 229 14.70 3.87 -7.47
N LYS A 230 15.88 4.03 -8.07
CA LYS A 230 16.09 3.86 -9.52
C LYS A 230 17.10 2.77 -9.88
N SER A 231 17.72 2.14 -8.88
CA SER A 231 18.81 1.19 -9.11
C SER A 231 18.67 -0.05 -8.27
N LYS A 232 19.11 -1.20 -8.79
CA LYS A 232 19.04 -2.47 -8.05
C LYS A 232 19.88 -2.45 -6.79
N PHE A 233 21.12 -1.98 -6.91
CA PHE A 233 22.08 -1.90 -5.81
C PHE A 233 22.67 -0.50 -5.63
N ALA A 234 23.07 -0.21 -4.40
CA ALA A 234 23.89 0.92 -4.00
C ALA A 234 25.36 0.47 -3.85
N ILE A 235 26.29 1.04 -4.60
CA ILE A 235 27.71 0.95 -4.27
C ILE A 235 28.04 2.16 -3.39
N VAL A 236 28.42 1.93 -2.14
CA VAL A 236 28.84 3.01 -1.23
C VAL A 236 30.36 2.99 -1.12
N VAL A 237 31.00 3.99 -1.73
CA VAL A 237 32.46 4.16 -1.70
C VAL A 237 32.85 4.80 -0.37
N LEU A 238 33.42 3.98 0.51
CA LEU A 238 33.84 4.37 1.84
C LEU A 238 35.33 4.73 1.81
N SER A 239 35.61 6.02 1.98
CA SER A 239 36.97 6.58 2.00
C SER A 239 37.21 7.40 3.26
N LYS A 240 38.45 7.86 3.44
CA LYS A 240 38.76 8.86 4.47
C LYS A 240 37.97 10.16 4.28
N SER A 241 37.79 10.59 3.03
CA SER A 241 36.97 11.76 2.67
C SER A 241 35.51 11.54 3.06
N PHE A 242 35.01 10.32 2.86
CA PHE A 242 33.65 9.91 3.22
C PHE A 242 33.44 10.09 4.73
N ILE A 243 34.27 9.46 5.57
CA ILE A 243 34.08 9.46 7.04
C ILE A 243 34.33 10.81 7.71
N ASN A 244 35.08 11.71 7.07
CA ASN A 244 35.37 13.05 7.62
C ASN A 244 34.24 14.07 7.43
N LYS A 245 33.17 13.72 6.69
CA LYS A 245 32.02 14.60 6.52
C LYS A 245 31.12 14.54 7.78
N LYS A 246 30.36 15.62 8.02
CA LYS A 246 29.53 15.81 9.24
C LYS A 246 28.23 14.96 9.29
N TRP A 247 28.16 13.82 8.62
CA TRP A 247 27.03 12.92 8.79
C TRP A 247 27.21 12.10 10.07
N THR A 248 26.10 11.68 10.68
CA THR A 248 26.15 10.96 11.96
C THR A 248 26.36 9.48 11.72
N ASN A 249 27.04 8.80 12.65
CA ASN A 249 27.19 7.34 12.60
C ASN A 249 25.84 6.63 12.44
N ALA A 250 24.82 7.17 13.09
CA ALA A 250 23.46 6.68 13.05
C ALA A 250 22.86 6.62 11.63
N GLU A 251 23.24 7.51 10.69
CA GLU A 251 22.63 7.50 9.35
C GLU A 251 23.08 6.30 8.51
N LEU A 252 24.39 6.04 8.44
CA LEU A 252 24.88 4.88 7.69
C LEU A 252 24.57 3.57 8.43
N GLU A 253 24.65 3.56 9.76
CA GLU A 253 24.24 2.39 10.54
C GLU A 253 22.75 2.07 10.39
N ALA A 254 21.87 3.08 10.27
CA ALA A 254 20.46 2.88 10.00
C ALA A 254 20.24 2.17 8.64
N VAL A 255 20.98 2.58 7.60
CA VAL A 255 20.94 1.92 6.29
C VAL A 255 21.31 0.44 6.40
N LEU A 256 22.43 0.14 7.07
CA LEU A 256 22.93 -1.25 7.22
C LEU A 256 22.01 -2.11 8.10
N ASN A 257 21.39 -1.52 9.13
CA ASN A 257 20.44 -2.20 10.01
C ASN A 257 19.13 -2.54 9.30
N ILE A 258 18.63 -1.67 8.40
CA ILE A 258 17.42 -1.95 7.62
C ILE A 258 17.61 -3.24 6.81
N GLU A 259 18.72 -3.38 6.08
CA GLU A 259 19.03 -4.60 5.31
C GLU A 259 19.13 -5.85 6.18
N THR A 260 19.72 -5.71 7.37
CA THR A 260 19.89 -6.83 8.31
C THR A 260 18.54 -7.35 8.81
N ASN A 261 17.56 -6.47 8.99
CA ASN A 261 16.23 -6.83 9.47
C ASN A 261 15.29 -7.31 8.36
N THR A 262 15.40 -6.76 7.14
CA THR A 262 14.54 -7.13 6.01
C THR A 262 15.05 -8.34 5.23
N GLY A 263 16.36 -8.61 5.30
CA GLY A 263 17.04 -9.60 4.46
C GLY A 263 17.29 -9.14 3.02
N ASP A 264 16.84 -7.94 2.66
CA ASP A 264 16.99 -7.35 1.33
C ASP A 264 18.33 -6.61 1.23
N VAL A 265 19.38 -7.33 0.80
CA VAL A 265 20.75 -6.81 0.70
C VAL A 265 20.90 -6.04 -0.60
N ARG A 266 20.83 -4.71 -0.53
CA ARG A 266 20.93 -3.82 -1.70
C ARG A 266 22.11 -2.84 -1.63
N VAL A 267 22.80 -2.73 -0.50
CA VAL A 267 23.97 -1.89 -0.28
C VAL A 267 25.25 -2.72 -0.32
N LEU A 268 26.19 -2.30 -1.16
CA LEU A 268 27.46 -2.93 -1.46
C LEU A 268 28.60 -1.98 -1.04
N PRO A 269 29.19 -2.17 0.15
CA PRO A 269 30.28 -1.32 0.62
C PRO A 269 31.57 -1.58 -0.18
N LEU A 270 32.20 -0.51 -0.65
CA LEU A 270 33.47 -0.53 -1.37
C LEU A 270 34.49 0.36 -0.65
N MET A 271 35.53 -0.26 -0.09
CA MET A 271 36.54 0.42 0.70
C MET A 271 37.62 1.05 -0.18
N LEU A 272 37.78 2.36 -0.10
CA LEU A 272 38.79 3.15 -0.81
C LEU A 272 39.83 3.68 0.19
N GLY A 273 41.08 3.24 0.05
CA GLY A 273 42.20 3.66 0.89
C GLY A 273 43.15 2.52 1.21
N ASP A 274 44.17 2.80 2.01
CA ASP A 274 45.13 1.81 2.47
C ASP A 274 44.63 1.00 3.69
N SER A 275 45.47 0.12 4.23
CA SER A 275 45.09 -0.70 5.39
C SER A 275 44.81 0.10 6.66
N ASN A 276 45.37 1.30 6.81
CA ASN A 276 45.09 2.18 7.95
C ASN A 276 43.77 2.92 7.75
N ASP A 277 43.51 3.43 6.54
CA ASP A 277 42.23 4.06 6.21
C ASP A 277 41.06 3.09 6.43
N ILE A 278 41.20 1.84 5.99
CA ILE A 278 40.17 0.80 6.18
C ILE A 278 39.92 0.54 7.67
N LYS A 279 40.97 0.50 8.51
CA LYS A 279 40.81 0.33 9.96
C LYS A 279 40.10 1.53 10.59
N GLU A 280 40.40 2.73 10.13
CA GLU A 280 39.74 3.97 10.58
C GLU A 280 38.23 3.92 10.22
N ILE A 281 37.90 3.55 8.98
CA ILE A 281 36.51 3.39 8.52
C ILE A 281 35.76 2.34 9.35
N LEU A 282 36.34 1.16 9.57
CA LEU A 282 35.71 0.09 10.36
C LEU A 282 35.54 0.45 11.84
N SER A 283 36.46 1.25 12.39
CA SER A 283 36.33 1.76 13.77
C SER A 283 35.21 2.78 13.88
N HIS A 284 35.00 3.56 12.81
CA HIS A 284 33.94 4.57 12.72
C HIS A 284 32.56 3.94 12.46
N TYR A 285 32.50 2.81 11.75
CA TYR A 285 31.27 2.05 11.45
C TYR A 285 31.41 0.56 11.80
N PRO A 286 31.27 0.19 13.08
CA PRO A 286 31.49 -1.19 13.53
C PRO A 286 30.60 -2.22 12.82
N LEU A 287 29.38 -1.84 12.41
CA LEU A 287 28.46 -2.73 11.68
C LEU A 287 28.98 -3.15 10.31
N LEU A 288 29.94 -2.44 9.71
CA LEU A 288 30.58 -2.89 8.48
C LEU A 288 31.46 -4.12 8.69
N SER A 289 31.91 -4.40 9.91
CA SER A 289 32.73 -5.59 10.21
C SER A 289 31.96 -6.90 10.07
N THR A 290 30.64 -6.86 10.24
CA THR A 290 29.75 -8.03 10.11
C THR A 290 29.19 -8.19 8.70
N LYS A 291 29.43 -7.22 7.81
CA LYS A 291 28.99 -7.23 6.41
C LYS A 291 30.19 -7.45 5.49
N ARG A 292 30.01 -8.25 4.44
CA ARG A 292 31.05 -8.45 3.42
C ARG A 292 31.23 -7.16 2.60
N TYR A 293 32.46 -6.68 2.51
CA TYR A 293 32.87 -5.54 1.69
C TYR A 293 33.99 -5.94 0.72
N LEU A 294 34.19 -5.15 -0.34
CA LEU A 294 35.34 -5.27 -1.25
C LEU A 294 36.28 -4.09 -1.05
N LYS A 295 37.54 -4.23 -1.48
CA LYS A 295 38.52 -3.15 -1.44
C LYS A 295 38.89 -2.76 -2.86
N VAL A 296 39.05 -1.46 -3.08
CA VAL A 296 39.58 -0.94 -4.35
C VAL A 296 40.97 -1.50 -4.65
N SER A 297 41.78 -1.76 -3.61
CA SER A 297 43.11 -2.37 -3.74
C SER A 297 43.10 -3.82 -4.23
N ASP A 298 41.96 -4.51 -4.22
CA ASP A 298 41.83 -5.87 -4.75
C ASP A 298 41.71 -5.88 -6.30
N GLY A 299 41.60 -4.71 -6.93
CA GLY A 299 41.53 -4.52 -8.38
C GLY A 299 40.10 -4.49 -8.93
N ASN A 300 39.88 -3.65 -9.95
CA ASN A 300 38.54 -3.40 -10.46
C ASN A 300 37.92 -4.61 -11.17
N ASP A 301 38.72 -5.44 -11.85
CA ASP A 301 38.26 -6.70 -12.45
C ASP A 301 37.53 -7.59 -11.44
N LEU A 302 38.09 -7.71 -10.22
CA LEU A 302 37.49 -8.50 -9.16
C LEU A 302 36.18 -7.87 -8.68
N ILE A 303 36.13 -6.55 -8.55
CA ILE A 303 34.93 -5.81 -8.14
C ILE A 303 33.80 -6.03 -9.15
N ILE A 304 34.09 -5.86 -10.44
CA ILE A 304 33.13 -6.04 -11.54
C ILE A 304 32.64 -7.49 -11.60
N GLN A 305 33.53 -8.48 -11.46
CA GLN A 305 33.14 -9.89 -11.44
C GLN A 305 32.18 -10.21 -10.28
N ASN A 306 32.44 -9.65 -9.09
CA ASN A 306 31.53 -9.83 -7.95
C ASN A 306 30.21 -9.10 -8.20
N LEU A 307 30.23 -7.90 -8.77
CA LEU A 307 29.03 -7.14 -9.10
C LEU A 307 28.13 -7.90 -10.09
N LYS A 308 28.70 -8.45 -11.17
CA LYS A 308 27.95 -9.26 -12.14
C LYS A 308 27.27 -10.48 -11.51
N LYS A 309 27.93 -11.14 -10.55
CA LYS A 309 27.34 -12.28 -9.81
C LYS A 309 26.16 -11.87 -8.94
N VAL A 310 26.16 -10.64 -8.44
CA VAL A 310 25.07 -10.11 -7.62
C VAL A 310 23.91 -9.67 -8.51
N LEU A 311 24.19 -9.05 -9.65
CA LEU A 311 23.19 -8.63 -10.64
C LEU A 311 22.50 -9.80 -11.37
N SER A 312 23.10 -10.99 -11.37
CA SER A 312 22.56 -12.19 -12.02
C SER A 312 21.63 -13.04 -11.14
N LYS A 313 21.43 -12.67 -9.87
CA LYS A 313 20.54 -13.37 -8.93
C LYS A 313 19.12 -12.83 -9.01
#